data_AF-A0A4Y8HZV4-F1
#
_entry.id   AF-A0A4Y8HZV4-F1
#
_cell.length_a   1.000
_cell.length_b   1.000
_cell.length_c   1.000
_cell.angle_alpha   90.00
_cell.angle_beta   90.00
_cell.angle_gamma   90.00
#
_symmetry.space_group_name_H-M   'P 1'
#
loop_
_entity.id
_entity.type
_entity.pdbx_description
1 polymer ?
#
loop_
_entity_poly.entity_id
_entity_poly.type
_entity_poly.pdbx_seq_one_letter_code
_entity_poly.pdbx_strand_id
1 'polypeptide(L)' 'MAKQDEQINLSPTVVKVIDQFTAAMRADEVIESDAIDRLEELLRKPIVPKTDEIYAALFKPPQKS' A
#
# COMPACT_ATOMS: atom_id res chain seq x y z
N MET A 1 14.78 -14.36 21.69
CA MET A 1 15.00 -12.90 21.77
C MET A 1 14.20 -12.28 20.63
N ALA A 2 13.10 -11.60 20.93
CA ALA A 2 12.26 -10.95 19.93
C ALA A 2 13.04 -9.75 19.38
N LYS A 3 13.28 -9.74 18.06
CA LYS A 3 13.80 -8.55 17.38
C LYS A 3 12.72 -7.48 17.55
N GLN A 4 13.01 -6.45 18.35
CA GLN A 4 12.20 -5.25 18.41
C GLN A 4 12.02 -4.78 16.96
N ASP A 5 10.77 -4.70 16.52
CA ASP A 5 10.40 -4.02 15.29
C ASP A 5 10.93 -2.59 15.39
N GLU A 6 12.11 -2.36 14.81
CA GLU A 6 12.57 -1.02 14.47
C GLU A 6 11.44 -0.41 13.66
N GLN A 7 10.75 0.59 14.23
CA GLN A 7 9.91 1.49 13.46
C GLN A 7 10.82 2.25 12.50
N ILE A 8 11.12 1.62 11.36
CA ILE A 8 11.87 2.24 10.27
C ILE A 8 10.94 3.29 9.66
N ASN A 9 10.97 4.50 10.20
CA ASN A 9 10.22 5.61 9.62
C ASN A 9 10.63 5.77 8.15
N LEU A 10 9.63 5.80 7.26
CA LEU A 10 9.89 5.98 5.83
C LEU A 10 10.63 7.29 5.60
N SER A 11 11.60 7.26 4.68
CA SER A 11 12.28 8.50 4.31
C SER A 11 11.29 9.47 3.65
N PRO A 12 11.49 10.79 3.77
CA PRO A 12 10.62 11.78 3.14
C PRO A 12 10.48 11.58 1.62
N THR A 13 11.53 11.06 0.96
CA THR A 13 11.50 10.72 -0.46
C THR A 13 10.54 9.58 -0.74
N VAL A 14 10.54 8.53 0.06
CA VAL A 14 9.62 7.39 -0.11
C VAL A 14 8.18 7.84 0.07
N VAL A 15 7.90 8.68 1.07
CA VAL A 15 6.55 9.26 1.27
C VAL A 15 6.10 10.02 0.03
N LYS A 16 6.94 10.90 -0.54
CA LYS A 16 6.61 11.64 -1.77
C LYS A 16 6.35 10.72 -2.96
N VAL A 17 7.11 9.64 -3.10
CA VAL A 17 6.90 8.66 -4.18
C VAL A 17 5.55 7.97 -4.01
N ILE A 18 5.20 7.57 -2.78
CA ILE A 18 3.88 6.97 -2.49
C ILE A 18 2.76 7.96 -2.83
N ASP A 19 2.88 9.23 -2.40
CA ASP A 19 1.87 10.26 -2.67
C ASP A 19 1.67 10.49 -4.18
N GLN A 20 2.75 10.57 -4.96
CA GLN A 20 2.66 10.75 -6.41
C GLN A 20 2.11 9.52 -7.12
N PHE A 21 2.49 8.32 -6.65
CA PHE A 21 2.01 7.07 -7.21
C PHE A 21 0.51 6.88 -6.97
N THR A 22 0.03 7.12 -5.76
CA THR A 22 -1.41 7.00 -5.45
C THR A 22 -2.22 8.10 -6.14
N ALA A 23 -1.67 9.32 -6.29
CA ALA A 23 -2.31 10.37 -7.08
C ALA A 23 -2.47 9.97 -8.55
N ALA A 24 -1.45 9.35 -9.15
CA ALA A 24 -1.53 8.84 -10.52
C ALA A 24 -2.57 7.72 -10.67
N MET A 25 -2.65 6.80 -9.69
CA MET A 25 -3.67 5.75 -9.69
C MET A 25 -5.09 6.32 -9.57
N ARG A 26 -5.31 7.34 -8.72
CA ARG A 26 -6.63 7.97 -8.54
C ARG A 26 -7.10 8.75 -9.76
N ALA A 27 -6.20 9.11 -10.67
CA ALA A 27 -6.54 9.71 -11.94
C ALA A 27 -7.08 8.70 -12.97
N ASP A 28 -6.94 7.40 -12.70
CA ASP A 28 -7.51 6.32 -13.52
C ASP A 28 -8.88 5.91 -12.98
N GLU A 29 -9.94 6.22 -13.73
CA GLU A 29 -11.33 5.94 -13.35
C GLU A 29 -11.65 4.43 -13.25
N VAL A 30 -10.79 3.56 -13.79
CA VAL A 30 -10.98 2.10 -13.74
C VAL A 30 -10.53 1.52 -12.41
N ILE A 31 -9.65 2.20 -11.68
CA ILE A 31 -9.11 1.71 -10.42
C ILE A 31 -10.02 2.13 -9.26
N GLU A 32 -10.57 1.14 -8.55
CA GLU A 32 -11.39 1.39 -7.37
C GLU A 32 -10.62 2.18 -6.30
N SER A 33 -11.19 3.28 -5.81
CA SER A 33 -10.57 4.12 -4.77
C SER A 33 -10.22 3.31 -3.51
N ASP A 34 -11.08 2.38 -3.11
CA ASP A 34 -10.84 1.47 -1.98
C ASP A 34 -9.63 0.54 -2.18
N ALA A 35 -9.28 0.17 -3.41
CA ALA A 35 -8.08 -0.60 -3.72
C ALA A 35 -6.83 0.27 -3.58
N ILE A 36 -6.91 1.52 -4.01
CA ILE A 36 -5.84 2.50 -3.86
C ILE A 36 -5.56 2.80 -2.40
N ASP A 37 -6.61 3.02 -1.58
CA ASP A 37 -6.47 3.28 -0.14
C ASP A 37 -5.76 2.13 0.58
N ARG A 38 -6.14 0.89 0.27
CA ARG A 38 -5.50 -0.31 0.85
C ARG A 38 -4.03 -0.44 0.45
N LEU A 39 -3.72 -0.16 -0.82
CA LEU A 39 -2.34 -0.21 -1.29
C LEU A 39 -1.50 0.90 -0.66
N GLU A 40 -2.05 2.11 -0.53
CA GLU A 40 -1.41 3.24 0.14
C GLU A 40 -1.07 2.89 1.60
N GLU A 41 -2.03 2.33 2.34
CA GLU A 41 -1.82 1.89 3.72
C GLU A 41 -0.70 0.85 3.81
N LEU A 42 -0.68 -0.12 2.90
CA LEU A 42 0.37 -1.15 2.83
C LEU A 42 1.76 -0.54 2.58
N LEU A 43 1.87 0.35 1.60
CA LEU A 43 3.14 0.98 1.20
C LEU A 43 3.69 1.94 2.26
N ARG A 44 2.83 2.51 3.12
CA ARG A 44 3.24 3.38 4.23
C ARG A 44 3.83 2.61 5.42
N LYS A 45 3.78 1.28 5.42
CA LYS A 45 4.37 0.46 6.47
C LYS A 45 5.90 0.47 6.38
N PRO A 46 6.62 0.39 7.50
CA PRO A 46 8.08 0.38 7.54
C PRO A 46 8.71 -0.96 7.06
N ILE A 47 7.96 -1.77 6.33
CA ILE A 47 8.34 -3.12 5.88
C ILE A 47 8.18 -3.20 4.36
N VAL A 48 9.03 -4.00 3.72
CA VAL A 48 8.85 -4.31 2.29
C VAL A 48 7.66 -5.25 2.16
N PRO A 49 6.55 -4.82 1.51
CA PRO A 49 5.40 -5.69 1.33
C PRO A 49 5.72 -6.82 0.35
N LYS A 50 5.16 -8.00 0.62
CA LYS A 50 5.27 -9.15 -0.28
C LYS A 50 4.28 -9.05 -1.43
N THR A 51 4.56 -9.78 -2.50
CA THR A 51 3.72 -9.79 -3.70
C THR A 51 2.26 -10.19 -3.43
N ASP A 52 2.04 -11.16 -2.52
CA ASP A 52 0.71 -11.60 -2.12
C ASP A 52 -0.06 -10.53 -1.35
N GLU A 53 0.62 -9.74 -0.51
CA GLU A 53 0.02 -8.61 0.21
C GLU A 53 -0.38 -7.49 -0.75
N ILE A 54 0.47 -7.18 -1.73
CA ILE A 54 0.17 -6.20 -2.79
C ILE A 54 -1.05 -6.67 -3.60
N TYR A 55 -1.08 -7.95 -3.98
CA TYR A 55 -2.19 -8.51 -4.74
C TYR A 55 -3.50 -8.44 -3.95
N ALA A 56 -3.48 -8.78 -2.65
CA ALA A 56 -4.66 -8.70 -1.80
C ALA A 56 -5.15 -7.26 -1.58
N ALA A 57 -4.24 -6.29 -1.53
CA ALA A 57 -4.58 -4.88 -1.43
C ALA A 57 -5.29 -4.38 -2.70
N LEU A 58 -4.78 -4.75 -3.88
CA LEU A 58 -5.34 -4.37 -5.17
C LEU A 58 -6.63 -5.12 -5.51
N PHE A 59 -6.66 -6.42 -5.25
CA PHE A 59 -7.73 -7.33 -5.66
C PHE A 59 -8.27 -8.01 -4.41
N LYS A 60 -9.25 -7.39 -3.76
CA LYS A 60 -9.99 -8.07 -2.68
C LYS A 60 -10.54 -9.38 -3.27
N PRO A 61 -10.45 -10.53 -2.57
CA PRO A 61 -11.21 -11.69 -3.01
C PRO A 61 -12.70 -11.31 -3.00
N PRO A 62 -13.50 -11.77 -3.97
CA PRO A 62 -14.92 -11.46 -4.01
C PRO A 62 -15.52 -11.80 -2.65
N GLN A 63 -16.18 -10.83 -2.01
CA GLN A 63 -16.99 -11.11 -0.84
C GLN A 63 -18.03 -12.13 -1.28
N LYS A 64 -17.87 -13.39 -0.86
CA LYS A 64 -18.95 -14.37 -0.97
C LYS A 64 -20.05 -13.86 -0.04
N SER A 65 -21.12 -13.32 -0.62
CA SER A 65 -22.43 -13.20 0.03
C SER A 65 -22.94 -14.56 0.47
#